data_AF-A0A4V3GU46-F1
#
_entry.id   AF-A0A4V3GU46-F1
#
_cell.length_a   1.000
_cell.length_b   1.000
_cell.length_c   1.000
_cell.angle_alpha   90.00
_cell.angle_beta   90.00
_cell.angle_gamma   90.00
#
_symmetry.space_group_name_H-M   'P 1'
#
loop_
_entity.id
_entity.type
_entity.pdbx_description
1 polymer ?
#
loop_
_entity_poly.entity_id
_entity_poly.type
_entity_poly.pdbx_seq_one_letter_code
_entity_poly.pdbx_strand_id
1 'polypeptide(L)'
;MDRSLTINEALDYARKTFAPYPVATLIDEKDAVEVTVQVDGYAVRVAHLDSGSTPTREAYLDAIRTVRTHMHVIGARFEGGDTGLDEH
;
A
#
# COMPACT_ATOMS: atom_id res chain seq x y z
N MET A 1 -2.94 21.19 -6.50
CA MET A 1 -4.08 21.06 -5.58
C MET A 1 -3.84 19.80 -4.77
N ASP A 2 -3.19 19.94 -3.62
CA ASP A 2 -2.96 18.87 -2.66
C ASP A 2 -4.28 18.45 -2.04
N ARG A 3 -4.93 17.46 -2.65
CA ARG A 3 -6.11 16.83 -2.07
C ARG A 3 -5.65 15.73 -1.12
N SER A 4 -6.02 15.84 0.15
CA SER A 4 -5.88 14.73 1.11
C SER A 4 -6.75 13.56 0.66
N LEU A 5 -6.19 12.35 0.71
CA LEU A 5 -6.97 11.15 0.45
C LEU A 5 -7.81 10.81 1.67
N THR A 6 -9.08 10.47 1.44
CA THR A 6 -9.88 9.82 2.48
C THR A 6 -9.37 8.40 2.71
N ILE A 7 -9.61 7.84 3.89
CA ILE A 7 -9.23 6.45 4.21
C ILE A 7 -9.80 5.48 3.17
N ASN A 8 -11.06 5.65 2.76
CA ASN A 8 -11.67 4.80 1.74
C ASN A 8 -10.96 4.88 0.38
N GLU A 9 -10.58 6.07 -0.07
CA GLU A 9 -9.82 6.23 -1.34
C GLU A 9 -8.42 5.62 -1.25
N ALA A 10 -7.75 5.82 -0.12
CA ALA A 10 -6.44 5.23 0.16
C ALA A 10 -6.51 3.69 0.10
N LEU A 11 -7.54 3.10 0.69
CA LEU A 11 -7.77 1.65 0.70
C LEU A 11 -8.11 1.09 -0.68
N ASP A 12 -8.99 1.75 -1.43
CA ASP A 12 -9.32 1.35 -2.80
C ASP A 12 -8.05 1.38 -3.68
N TYR A 13 -7.22 2.41 -3.53
CA TYR A 13 -5.98 2.53 -4.28
C TYR A 13 -4.96 1.46 -3.92
N ALA A 14 -4.78 1.16 -2.63
CA ALA A 14 -3.89 0.09 -2.17
C ALA A 14 -4.39 -1.28 -2.68
N ARG A 15 -5.68 -1.59 -2.56
CA ARG A 15 -6.26 -2.86 -3.04
C ARG A 15 -6.05 -3.06 -4.54
N LYS A 16 -6.23 -2.02 -5.35
CA LYS A 16 -5.97 -2.07 -6.79
C LYS A 16 -4.50 -2.22 -7.12
N THR A 17 -3.63 -1.54 -6.37
CA THR A 17 -2.18 -1.54 -6.64
C THR A 17 -1.52 -2.85 -6.23
N PHE A 18 -1.93 -3.42 -5.10
CA PHE A 18 -1.36 -4.64 -4.55
C PHE A 18 -2.09 -5.91 -4.97
N ALA A 19 -3.12 -5.84 -5.82
CA ALA A 19 -3.73 -7.04 -6.39
C ALA A 19 -2.65 -7.97 -7.01
N PRO A 20 -2.71 -9.29 -6.80
CA PRO A 20 -3.78 -10.07 -6.15
C PRO A 20 -3.66 -10.21 -4.61
N TYR A 21 -2.75 -9.51 -3.95
CA TYR A 21 -2.50 -9.66 -2.51
C TYR A 21 -3.61 -9.05 -1.64
N PRO A 22 -4.04 -9.74 -0.57
CA PRO A 22 -5.05 -9.22 0.33
C PRO A 22 -4.52 -8.04 1.14
N VAL A 23 -5.22 -6.92 1.07
CA VAL A 23 -4.98 -5.72 1.89
C VAL A 23 -5.88 -5.75 3.12
N ALA A 24 -5.26 -5.80 4.29
CA ALA A 24 -5.90 -5.73 5.59
C ALA A 24 -5.84 -4.31 6.17
N THR A 25 -6.80 -4.00 7.03
CA THR A 25 -6.86 -2.72 7.73
C THR A 25 -7.07 -2.96 9.20
N LEU A 26 -6.24 -2.36 10.03
CA LEU A 26 -6.38 -2.42 11.49
C LEU A 26 -6.73 -1.02 12.00
N ILE A 27 -7.81 -0.94 12.77
CA ILE A 27 -8.27 0.30 13.39
C ILE A 27 -7.77 0.29 14.83
N ASP A 28 -6.96 1.28 15.20
CA ASP A 28 -6.43 1.47 16.54
C ASP A 28 -7.39 2.30 17.42
N GLU A 29 -7.21 2.27 18.74
CA GLU A 29 -8.05 2.99 19.72
C GLU A 29 -8.09 4.51 19.50
N LYS A 30 -7.16 5.06 18.70
CA LYS A 30 -7.05 6.48 18.37
C LYS A 30 -7.75 6.90 17.06
N ASP A 31 -8.64 6.08 16.51
CA ASP A 31 -9.24 6.33 15.18
C ASP A 31 -8.18 6.37 14.05
N ALA A 32 -7.04 5.71 14.28
CA ALA A 32 -5.99 5.54 13.29
C ALA A 32 -6.21 4.24 12.53
N VAL A 33 -6.15 4.30 11.20
CA VAL A 33 -6.28 3.16 10.30
C VAL A 33 -4.93 2.79 9.73
N GLU A 34 -4.44 1.63 10.14
CA GLU A 34 -3.24 1.04 9.58
C GLU A 34 -3.59 0.18 8.37
N VAL A 35 -2.96 0.46 7.24
CA VAL A 35 -3.11 -0.32 6.00
C VAL A 35 -1.94 -1.28 5.89
N THR A 36 -2.21 -2.58 5.87
CA THR A 36 -1.21 -3.63 5.66
C THR A 36 -1.57 -4.50 4.47
N VAL A 37 -0.56 -5.04 3.80
CA VAL A 37 -0.74 -6.01 2.72
C VAL A 37 -0.07 -7.31 3.09
N GLN A 38 -0.77 -8.43 2.89
CA GLN A 38 -0.24 -9.75 3.19
C GLN A 38 0.38 -10.36 1.93
N VAL A 39 1.68 -10.67 2.02
CA VAL A 39 2.47 -11.30 0.98
C VAL A 39 3.06 -12.57 1.54
N ASP A 40 2.66 -13.74 1.03
CA ASP A 40 3.29 -15.02 1.38
C ASP A 40 3.43 -15.26 2.91
N GLY A 41 2.43 -14.81 3.69
CA GLY A 41 2.45 -14.90 5.16
C GLY A 41 3.14 -13.74 5.90
N TYR A 42 3.72 -12.78 5.19
CA TYR A 42 4.31 -11.55 5.74
C TYR A 42 3.33 -10.38 5.65
N ALA A 43 3.10 -9.69 6.75
CA ALA A 43 2.33 -8.45 6.77
C ALA A 43 3.25 -7.25 6.54
N VAL A 44 3.11 -6.59 5.39
CA VAL A 44 3.86 -5.38 5.04
C VAL A 44 3.00 -4.15 5.31
N ARG A 45 3.50 -3.23 6.14
CA ARG A 45 2.80 -1.98 6.44
C ARG A 45 2.91 -1.02 5.25
N VAL A 46 1.77 -0.63 4.70
CA VAL A 46 1.69 0.30 3.57
C VAL A 46 1.70 1.74 4.06
N ALA A 47 0.78 2.05 4.97
CA ALA A 47 0.55 3.40 5.44
C ALA A 47 -0.17 3.40 6.79
N HIS A 48 0.00 4.50 7.53
CA HIS A 48 -0.73 4.81 8.74
C HIS A 48 -1.60 6.03 8.45
N LEU A 49 -2.91 5.87 8.54
CA LEU A 49 -3.90 6.90 8.24
C LEU A 49 -4.55 7.36 9.55
N ASP A 50 -4.07 8.45 10.11
CA ASP A 50 -4.67 9.07 11.29
C ASP A 50 -5.80 10.02 10.87
N SER A 51 -6.95 9.97 11.56
CA SER A 51 -8.11 10.82 11.27
C SER A 51 -7.79 12.32 11.40
N GLY A 52 -6.84 12.70 12.25
CA GLY A 52 -6.36 14.07 12.42
C GLY A 52 -5.24 14.49 11.46
N SER A 53 -4.61 13.54 10.74
CA SER A 53 -3.46 13.82 9.88
C SER A 53 -3.40 12.86 8.69
N THR A 54 -4.46 12.89 7.86
CA THR A 54 -4.49 12.11 6.62
C THR A 54 -3.40 12.59 5.64
N PRO A 55 -2.59 11.68 5.07
CA PRO A 55 -1.54 12.05 4.14
C PRO A 55 -2.12 12.64 2.84
N THR A 56 -1.36 13.53 2.21
CA THR A 56 -1.69 13.99 0.86
C THR A 56 -1.65 12.83 -0.11
N ARG A 57 -2.40 12.95 -1.21
CA ARG A 57 -2.41 11.93 -2.27
C ARG A 57 -1.00 11.57 -2.74
N GLU A 58 -0.14 12.55 -2.92
CA GLU A 58 1.23 12.35 -3.41
C GLU A 58 2.09 11.57 -2.40
N ALA A 59 2.03 11.94 -1.12
CA ALA A 59 2.73 11.22 -0.06
C ALA A 59 2.26 9.76 0.06
N TYR A 60 0.95 9.52 -0.10
CA TYR A 60 0.39 8.17 -0.07
C TYR A 60 0.82 7.32 -1.27
N LEU A 61 0.87 7.92 -2.47
CA LEU A 61 1.36 7.24 -3.68
C LEU A 61 2.85 6.89 -3.56
N ASP A 62 3.65 7.78 -2.99
CA ASP A 62 5.07 7.52 -2.73
C ASP A 62 5.29 6.38 -1.73
N ALA A 63 4.49 6.34 -0.65
CA ALA A 63 4.48 5.24 0.31
C ALA A 63 4.12 3.91 -0.35
N ILE A 64 3.05 3.88 -1.18
CA ILE A 64 2.66 2.68 -1.93
C ILE A 64 3.79 2.21 -2.86
N ARG A 65 4.46 3.14 -3.55
CA ARG A 65 5.56 2.80 -4.45
C ARG A 65 6.73 2.19 -3.69
N THR A 66 7.10 2.78 -2.56
CA THR A 66 8.16 2.26 -1.67
C THR A 66 7.83 0.84 -1.21
N VAL A 67 6.57 0.62 -0.79
CA VAL A 67 6.10 -0.69 -0.32
C VAL A 67 6.07 -1.70 -1.45
N ARG A 68 5.63 -1.31 -2.65
CA ARG A 68 5.67 -2.18 -3.84
C ARG A 68 7.09 -2.61 -4.18
N THR A 69 8.06 -1.71 -4.09
CA THR A 69 9.48 -2.05 -4.27
C THR A 69 9.97 -2.99 -3.17
N HIS A 70 9.62 -2.75 -1.91
CA HIS A 70 9.97 -3.65 -0.81
C HIS A 70 9.35 -5.04 -0.97
N MET A 71 8.08 -5.10 -1.39
CA MET A 71 7.36 -6.32 -1.71
C MET A 71 8.03 -7.10 -2.85
N HIS A 72 8.51 -6.41 -3.89
CA HIS A 72 9.30 -7.05 -4.94
C HIS A 72 10.60 -7.67 -4.39
N VAL A 73 11.27 -7.01 -3.45
CA VAL A 73 12.50 -7.54 -2.82
C VAL A 73 12.23 -8.82 -2.01
N ILE A 74 11.08 -8.91 -1.32
CA ILE A 74 10.67 -10.11 -0.57
C ILE A 74 10.03 -11.20 -1.43
N GLY A 75 10.05 -11.06 -2.77
CA GLY A 75 9.55 -12.07 -3.70
C GLY A 75 8.05 -11.99 -4.04
N ALA A 76 7.38 -10.87 -3.74
CA ALA A 76 6.00 -10.66 -4.16
C ALA A 76 5.91 -10.57 -5.69
N ARG A 77 5.18 -11.52 -6.29
CA ARG A 77 4.79 -11.52 -7.71
C ARG A 77 3.45 -10.81 -7.88
N PHE A 78 3.50 -9.56 -8.32
CA PHE A 78 2.30 -8.83 -8.73
C PHE A 78 1.86 -9.29 -10.13
N GLU A 79 0.60 -9.71 -10.26
CA GLU A 79 0.00 -9.95 -11.58
C GLU A 79 -0.31 -8.61 -12.25
N GLY A 80 0.73 -7.99 -12.80
CA GLY A 80 0.63 -6.65 -13.36
C GLY A 80 2.00 -6.14 -13.82
N GLY A 81 2.47 -6.72 -14.92
CA GLY A 81 3.69 -6.33 -15.60
C GLY A 81 4.80 -7.34 -15.45
N ASP A 82 4.68 -8.45 -16.19
CA ASP A 82 5.83 -8.92 -16.92
C ASP A 82 6.33 -7.73 -17.76
N THR A 83 7.40 -7.09 -17.31
CA THR A 83 8.37 -6.54 -18.25
C THR A 83 9.63 -7.30 -17.92
N GLY A 84 9.73 -8.50 -18.50
CA GLY A 84 10.96 -9.26 -18.48
C GLY A 84 12.14 -8.40 -18.87
N LEU A 85 13.16 -8.44 -18.03
CA LEU A 85 14.58 -8.15 -18.24
C LEU A 85 15.23 -8.66 -16.94
N ASP A 86 15.29 -9.96 -16.67
CA ASP A 86 16.18 -10.94 -17.30
C ASP A 86 17.51 -10.34 -17.81
N GLU A 87 18.53 -10.57 -16.98
CA GLU A 87 19.96 -10.74 -17.27
C GLU A 87 20.66 -9.76 -18.22
N HIS A 88 21.59 -8.98 -17.65
CA HIS A 88 22.90 -8.74 -18.29
C HIS A 88 24.02 -8.70 -17.26
#